data_AF-A0A3M1YAY5-F1
#
_entry.id   AF-A0A3M1YAY5-F1
#
_cell.length_a   1.000
_cell.length_b   1.000
_cell.length_c   1.000
_cell.angle_alpha   90.00
_cell.angle_beta   90.00
_cell.angle_gamma   90.00
#
_symmetry.space_group_name_H-M   'P 1'
#
loop_
_entity.id
_entity.type
_entity.pdbx_description
1 polymer ?
#
loop_
_entity_poly.entity_id
_entity_poly.type
_entity_poly.pdbx_seq_one_letter_code
_entity_poly.pdbx_strand_id
1 'polypeptide(L)'
;MNKKFMELVQTHERAWGKQTYPGRPDMFDIFQSPVVVFWESTKESEQPYTITLHESLEAVEKYFLRLLFSRAIQTTDKRIAHVFQNQKRMVISEINIKFKEDQNDN
;
A
#
# COMPACT_ATOMS: atom_id res chain seq x y z
N MET A 1 -3.07 19.63 5.48
CA MET A 1 -2.59 18.33 6.02
C MET A 1 -3.78 17.52 6.51
N ASN A 2 -3.90 16.25 6.12
CA ASN A 2 -5.03 15.38 6.51
C ASN A 2 -4.82 14.84 7.93
N LYS A 3 -5.80 15.03 8.83
CA LYS A 3 -5.70 14.59 10.25
C LYS A 3 -5.47 13.08 10.37
N LYS A 4 -6.14 12.28 9.55
CA LYS A 4 -6.01 10.82 9.58
C LYS A 4 -4.63 10.35 9.16
N PHE A 5 -4.00 11.03 8.20
CA PHE A 5 -2.63 10.74 7.79
C PHE A 5 -1.67 10.93 8.98
N MET A 6 -1.76 12.09 9.64
CA MET A 6 -0.91 12.41 10.80
C MET A 6 -1.11 11.41 11.95
N GLU A 7 -2.36 11.05 12.26
CA GLU A 7 -2.67 10.05 13.28
C GLU A 7 -2.02 8.70 12.99
N LEU A 8 -2.06 8.25 11.73
CA LEU A 8 -1.46 6.98 11.31
C LEU A 8 0.07 7.01 11.37
N VAL A 9 0.70 8.11 10.94
CA VAL A 9 2.16 8.30 11.07
C VAL A 9 2.57 8.31 12.55
N GLN A 10 1.87 9.04 13.41
CA GLN A 10 2.15 9.03 14.85
C GLN A 10 1.97 7.66 15.48
N THR A 11 0.92 6.93 15.07
CA THR A 11 0.66 5.56 15.55
C THR A 11 1.78 4.62 15.12
N HIS A 12 2.20 4.71 13.86
CA HIS A 12 3.34 3.97 13.33
C HIS A 12 4.63 4.25 14.11
N GLU A 13 4.97 5.52 14.32
CA GLU A 13 6.20 5.90 15.04
C GLU A 13 6.18 5.45 16.51
N ARG A 14 5.03 5.53 17.18
CA ARG A 14 4.88 5.01 18.55
C ARG A 14 5.05 3.49 18.60
N ALA A 15 4.41 2.78 17.67
CA ALA A 15 4.41 1.33 17.67
C ALA A 15 5.80 0.75 17.33
N TRP A 16 6.50 1.36 16.37
CA TRP A 16 7.85 0.94 16.00
C TRP A 16 8.97 1.62 16.79
N GLY A 17 8.66 2.36 17.86
CA GLY A 17 9.59 3.23 18.62
C GLY A 17 11.09 2.92 18.50
N LYS A 18 11.53 1.75 18.98
CA LYS A 18 12.93 1.26 18.83
C LYS A 18 13.09 0.05 17.88
N GLN A 19 12.00 -0.46 17.34
CA GLN A 19 11.99 -1.63 16.47
C GLN A 19 12.05 -1.21 15.00
N THR A 20 12.59 -2.06 14.13
CA THR A 20 12.63 -1.79 12.69
C THR A 20 12.05 -2.95 11.90
N TYR A 21 11.55 -2.64 10.72
CA TYR A 21 11.21 -3.62 9.70
C TYR A 21 12.01 -3.31 8.43
N PRO A 22 12.23 -4.31 7.56
CA PRO A 22 12.98 -4.10 6.33
C PRO A 22 12.40 -2.97 5.48
N GLY A 23 13.24 -2.00 5.12
CA GLY A 23 12.84 -0.85 4.31
C GLY A 23 11.97 0.19 5.02
N ARG A 24 12.00 0.25 6.37
CA ARG A 24 11.30 1.28 7.15
C ARG A 24 11.74 2.68 6.69
N PRO A 25 10.83 3.52 6.16
CA PRO A 25 11.15 4.90 5.83
C PRO A 25 11.27 5.74 7.10
N ASP A 26 12.04 6.82 7.01
CA ASP A 26 12.09 7.80 8.09
C ASP A 26 10.84 8.70 8.07
N MET A 27 10.62 9.43 9.17
CA MET A 27 9.46 10.29 9.30
C MET A 27 9.44 11.41 8.25
N PHE A 28 10.60 11.97 7.91
CA PHE A 28 10.72 13.06 6.96
C PHE A 28 10.35 12.61 5.53
N ASP A 29 10.86 11.46 5.11
CA ASP A 29 10.55 10.82 3.84
C ASP A 29 9.06 10.51 3.72
N ILE A 30 8.41 10.06 4.80
CA ILE A 30 6.95 9.83 4.81
C ILE A 30 6.18 11.12 4.50
N PHE A 31 6.62 12.27 5.03
CA PHE A 31 5.93 13.55 4.80
C PHE A 31 6.20 14.15 3.42
N GLN A 32 7.36 13.84 2.83
CA GLN A 32 7.76 14.35 1.51
C GLN A 32 7.32 13.47 0.35
N SER A 33 7.09 12.17 0.59
CA SER A 33 6.75 11.23 -0.47
C SER A 33 5.43 11.57 -1.16
N PRO A 34 5.38 11.55 -2.50
CA PRO A 34 4.15 11.73 -3.26
C PRO A 34 3.08 10.69 -2.90
N VAL A 35 3.47 9.44 -2.68
CA VAL A 35 2.57 8.35 -2.29
C VAL A 35 3.11 7.61 -1.07
N VAL A 36 2.22 7.37 -0.12
CA VAL A 36 2.50 6.62 1.12
C VAL A 36 1.46 5.51 1.25
N VAL A 37 1.94 4.27 1.41
CA VAL A 37 1.09 3.09 1.58
C VAL A 37 1.33 2.48 2.94
N PHE A 38 0.26 2.34 3.71
CA PHE A 38 0.25 1.61 4.97
C PHE A 38 -0.23 0.18 4.72
N TRP A 39 0.51 -0.77 5.27
CA TRP A 39 0.30 -2.20 5.14
C TRP A 39 0.01 -2.80 6.50
N GLU A 40 -1.00 -3.66 6.58
CA GLU A 40 -1.30 -4.47 7.76
C GLU A 40 -0.96 -5.93 7.49
N SER A 41 -0.49 -6.65 8.50
CA SER A 41 -0.22 -8.08 8.40
C SER A 41 -1.52 -8.86 8.25
N THR A 42 -1.53 -9.87 7.37
CA THR A 42 -2.67 -10.80 7.23
C THR A 42 -2.55 -12.01 8.16
N LYS A 43 -1.36 -12.26 8.73
CA LYS A 43 -1.08 -13.38 9.63
C LYS A 43 -1.25 -13.02 11.10
N GLU A 44 -0.95 -11.78 11.48
CA GLU A 44 -0.97 -11.32 12.86
C GLU A 44 -1.75 -10.00 12.96
N SER A 45 -2.95 -10.06 13.53
CA SER A 45 -3.87 -8.91 13.61
C SER A 45 -3.37 -7.77 14.51
N GLU A 46 -2.40 -8.05 15.38
CA GLU A 46 -1.84 -7.08 16.33
C GLU A 46 -0.53 -6.45 15.86
N GLN A 47 0.00 -6.85 14.70
CA GLN A 47 1.22 -6.23 14.21
C GLN A 47 0.99 -4.78 13.79
N PRO A 48 1.91 -3.87 14.16
CA PRO A 48 1.87 -2.49 13.71
C PRO A 48 1.88 -2.38 12.18
N TYR A 49 1.28 -1.30 11.66
CA TYR A 49 1.37 -1.02 10.22
C TYR A 49 2.83 -0.92 9.77
N THR A 50 3.14 -1.39 8.57
CA THR A 50 4.40 -1.08 7.88
C THR A 50 4.13 -0.07 6.76
N ILE A 51 5.11 0.74 6.38
CA ILE A 51 4.96 1.81 5.39
C ILE A 51 5.90 1.55 4.22
N THR A 52 5.41 1.78 3.00
CA THR A 52 6.26 1.94 1.81
C THR A 52 5.95 3.23 1.09
N LEU A 53 6.98 3.81 0.47
CA LEU A 53 6.94 5.07 -0.25
C LEU A 53 7.03 4.82 -1.76
N HIS A 54 6.29 5.61 -2.54
CA HIS A 54 6.26 5.48 -3.99
C HIS A 54 6.20 6.86 -4.64
N GLU A 55 6.77 6.98 -5.84
CA GLU A 55 6.74 8.23 -6.62
C GLU A 55 5.36 8.47 -7.25
N SER A 56 4.59 7.41 -7.49
CA SER A 56 3.29 7.45 -8.15
C SER A 56 2.36 6.33 -7.67
N LEU A 57 1.08 6.43 -8.04
CA LEU A 57 0.08 5.39 -7.76
C LEU A 57 0.24 4.15 -8.64
N GLU A 58 1.12 4.17 -9.64
CA GLU A 58 1.32 3.05 -10.57
C GLU A 58 1.78 1.78 -9.84
N ALA A 59 2.60 1.92 -8.79
CA ALA A 59 3.02 0.78 -7.97
C ALA A 59 1.85 0.15 -7.21
N VAL A 60 0.91 0.98 -6.74
CA VAL A 60 -0.31 0.54 -6.05
C VAL A 60 -1.24 -0.15 -7.05
N GLU A 61 -1.40 0.40 -8.25
CA GLU A 61 -2.18 -0.20 -9.33
C GLU A 61 -1.63 -1.58 -9.73
N LYS A 62 -0.32 -1.69 -9.99
CA LYS A 62 0.36 -2.95 -10.30
C LYS A 62 0.14 -4.00 -9.21
N TYR A 63 0.16 -3.57 -7.94
CA TYR A 63 -0.15 -4.46 -6.82
C TYR A 63 -1.59 -5.01 -6.90
N PHE A 64 -2.59 -4.16 -7.14
CA PHE A 64 -3.97 -4.58 -7.27
C PHE A 64 -4.22 -5.46 -8.51
N LEU A 65 -3.65 -5.10 -9.67
CA LEU A 65 -3.74 -5.92 -10.88
C LEU A 65 -3.14 -7.31 -10.64
N ARG A 66 -1.97 -7.37 -10.00
CA ARG A 66 -1.38 -8.66 -9.60
C ARG A 66 -2.35 -9.45 -8.72
N LEU A 67 -2.93 -8.86 -7.69
CA LEU A 67 -3.92 -9.55 -6.85
C LEU A 67 -5.13 -10.08 -7.64
N LEU A 68 -5.64 -9.32 -8.62
CA LEU A 68 -6.80 -9.71 -9.42
C LEU A 68 -6.49 -10.87 -10.38
N PHE A 69 -5.31 -10.88 -11.02
CA PHE A 69 -4.95 -11.86 -12.03
C PHE A 69 -4.23 -13.10 -11.49
N SER A 70 -3.84 -13.08 -10.21
CA SER A 70 -3.21 -14.23 -9.54
C SER A 70 -4.22 -15.38 -9.34
N ARG A 71 -4.35 -16.29 -10.31
CA ARG A 71 -5.22 -17.48 -10.19
C ARG A 71 -4.77 -18.50 -9.12
N ALA A 72 -3.53 -18.41 -8.63
CA ALA A 72 -2.99 -19.29 -7.60
C ALA A 72 -1.72 -18.68 -7.00
N ILE A 73 -1.80 -17.73 -6.08
CA ILE A 73 -0.58 -17.20 -5.44
C ILE A 73 -0.79 -17.01 -3.95
N GLN A 74 0.12 -17.63 -3.20
CA GLN A 74 0.51 -17.34 -1.82
C GLN A 74 -0.21 -16.12 -1.24
N THR A 75 -1.02 -16.36 -0.21
CA THR A 75 -1.60 -15.33 0.63
C THR A 75 -0.49 -14.31 0.93
N THR A 76 -0.60 -13.10 0.39
CA THR A 76 0.38 -12.06 0.72
C THR A 76 0.25 -11.85 2.23
N ASP A 77 1.37 -11.93 2.94
CA ASP A 77 1.43 -11.77 4.40
C ASP A 77 1.05 -10.35 4.86
N LYS A 78 0.74 -9.48 3.91
CA LYS A 78 0.35 -8.09 4.11
C LYS A 78 -0.79 -7.71 3.16
N ARG A 79 -1.67 -6.84 3.60
CA ARG A 79 -2.71 -6.19 2.76
C ARG A 79 -2.59 -4.67 2.90
N ILE A 80 -3.01 -3.95 1.86
CA ILE A 80 -3.03 -2.48 1.89
C ILE A 80 -4.15 -2.03 2.84
N ALA A 81 -3.79 -1.33 3.91
CA ALA A 81 -4.74 -0.75 4.86
C ALA A 81 -5.14 0.67 4.42
N HIS A 82 -4.15 1.50 4.06
CA HIS A 82 -4.38 2.89 3.66
C HIS A 82 -3.41 3.34 2.56
N VAL A 83 -3.90 4.14 1.63
CA VAL A 83 -3.08 4.81 0.60
C VAL A 83 -3.31 6.30 0.73
N PHE A 84 -2.22 7.07 0.70
CA PHE A 84 -2.25 8.52 0.66
C PHE A 84 -1.44 9.01 -0.54
N GLN A 85 -1.98 9.99 -1.26
CA GLN A 85 -1.26 10.73 -2.29
C GLN A 85 -1.22 12.20 -1.89
N ASN A 86 -0.03 12.78 -1.80
CA ASN A 86 0.17 14.16 -1.32
C ASN A 86 -0.57 14.41 0.00
N GLN A 87 -0.46 13.45 0.93
CA GLN A 87 -1.11 13.44 2.25
C GLN A 87 -2.65 13.43 2.20
N LYS A 88 -3.29 13.19 1.05
CA LYS A 88 -4.74 13.01 0.92
C LYS A 88 -5.06 11.52 0.80
N ARG A 89 -6.09 11.06 1.52
CA ARG A 89 -6.49 9.65 1.50
C ARG A 89 -7.04 9.29 0.12
N MET A 90 -6.50 8.24 -0.47
CA MET A 90 -6.95 7.67 -1.72
C MET A 90 -7.78 6.43 -1.45
N VAL A 91 -8.85 6.26 -2.23
CA VAL A 91 -9.68 5.07 -2.26
C VAL A 91 -9.89 4.68 -3.72
N ILE A 92 -9.95 3.39 -4.01
CA ILE A 92 -10.33 2.94 -5.35
C ILE A 92 -11.82 3.21 -5.51
N SER A 93 -12.20 4.02 -6.50
CA SER A 93 -13.60 4.32 -6.82
C SER A 93 -14.20 3.34 -7.82
N GLU A 94 -13.42 2.91 -8.81
CA GLU A 94 -13.85 2.03 -9.90
C GLU A 94 -12.65 1.22 -10.42
N ILE A 95 -12.93 0.00 -10.92
CA ILE A 95 -11.99 -0.80 -11.69
C ILE A 95 -12.67 -1.14 -13.03
N ASN A 96 -12.10 -0.69 -14.14
CA ASN A 96 -12.63 -0.96 -15.48
C ASN A 96 -11.75 -1.98 -16.20
N ILE A 97 -12.23 -3.22 -16.35
CA ILE A 97 -11.52 -4.30 -17.04
C ILE A 97 -12.15 -4.49 -18.42
N LYS A 98 -11.36 -4.28 -19.48
CA LYS A 98 -11.77 -4.49 -20.88
C LYS A 98 -11.05 -5.69 -21.45
N PHE A 99 -11.81 -6.63 -21.98
CA PHE A 99 -11.30 -7.82 -22.63
C PHE A 99 -11.15 -7.57 -24.13
N LYS A 100 -10.20 -8.28 -24.74
CA LYS A 100 -9.98 -8.33 -26.18
C LYS A 100 -9.84 -9.80 -26.56
N GLU A 101 -10.20 -10.13 -27.78
CA GLU A 101 -10.10 -11.50 -28.29
C GLU A 101 -8.63 -11.93 -28.36
N ASP A 102 -8.32 -13.12 -27.84
CA ASP A 102 -7.00 -13.74 -27.94
C ASP A 102 -6.89 -14.36 -29.33
N GLN A 103 -6.40 -13.60 -30.30
CA GLN A 103 -6.11 -14.13 -31.63
C GLN A 103 -4.86 -15.00 -31.56
N ASN A 104 -5.01 -16.22 -31.05
CA ASN A 104 -4.11 -17.32 -31.35
C ASN A 104 -4.38 -17.76 -32.80
N ASP A 105 -3.77 -17.04 -33.74
CA ASP A 105 -3.51 -17.59 -35.07
C ASP A 105 -2.45 -18.70 -34.91
N ASN A 106 -2.85 -19.92 -35.26
CA ASN A 106 -2.10 -21.17 -35.30
C ASN A 106 -0.58 -21.06 -35.56
#